data_AF-A0A2S6S4J2-F1
#
_entry.id   AF-A0A2S6S4J2-F1
#
_cell.length_a   1.000
_cell.length_b   1.000
_cell.length_c   1.000
_cell.angle_alpha   90.00
_cell.angle_beta   90.00
_cell.angle_gamma   90.00
#
_symmetry.space_group_name_H-M   'P 1'
#
loop_
_entity.id
_entity.type
_entity.pdbx_description
1 polymer ?
#
loop_
_entity_poly.entity_id
_entity_poly.type
_entity_poly.pdbx_seq_one_letter_code
_entity_poly.pdbx_strand_id
1 'polypeptide(L)'
;MKSNKVISKGTLCFQDYDRIIKRGLIFSKKEIPYESIQPASLDLRLGETAYKISSSFLAINEKVKKKINKYKIKKINIANGYLFKKNSTYLVELQENLNLNKNIFGRCNPKSSTGRLDIFCRTISDYCEEYEVIKLGYKGKIYLEITSKTFNVVFKTGDKLNQLRLSNFKTNYINDAVLQKINTRTPLVYNKNNKIINPSILNGLKIKADLIGKNKIIAYKAIKNSKTIIFNKINHYKVNEFWKPIKNKNNSIIIKPSEFYILKSKEKINIPINLAAEMVPYDTNIGEFRVHYAGFFDPGFGRDNFGSHAVLEIKTHEVSFAIQHNQSIARLVFEKLAQKPNKLYGSEIKSNYQNQGLALSKHFKIIG
;
A
#
# COMPACT_ATOMS: atom_id res chain seq x y z
N MET A 1 -34.35 -11.70 -16.47
CA MET A 1 -34.04 -11.08 -15.16
C MET A 1 -32.73 -11.65 -14.62
N LYS A 2 -31.61 -10.91 -14.71
CA LYS A 2 -30.31 -11.38 -14.19
C LYS A 2 -30.32 -11.23 -12.66
N SER A 3 -30.25 -12.36 -11.96
CA SER A 3 -30.28 -12.47 -10.50
C SER A 3 -29.44 -11.39 -9.81
N ASN A 4 -30.09 -10.54 -9.02
CA ASN A 4 -29.46 -9.71 -8.00
C ASN A 4 -28.92 -10.63 -6.90
N LYS A 5 -27.86 -11.39 -7.19
CA LYS A 5 -27.08 -12.03 -6.12
C LYS A 5 -26.57 -10.89 -5.24
N VAL A 6 -27.19 -10.77 -4.08
CA VAL A 6 -26.80 -9.86 -3.01
C VAL A 6 -25.31 -10.07 -2.81
N ILE A 7 -24.52 -9.03 -3.05
CA ILE A 7 -23.11 -9.07 -2.71
C ILE A 7 -23.06 -9.37 -1.21
N SER A 8 -22.32 -10.40 -0.81
CA SER A 8 -22.19 -10.81 0.59
C SER A 8 -21.53 -9.71 1.42
N LYS A 9 -21.71 -9.74 2.75
CA LYS A 9 -21.09 -8.79 3.69
C LYS A 9 -19.58 -9.03 3.74
N GLY A 10 -18.77 -7.97 3.66
CA GLY A 10 -17.30 -8.05 3.75
C GLY A 10 -16.58 -7.34 2.59
N THR A 11 -15.27 -7.57 2.53
CA THR A 11 -14.38 -6.97 1.52
C THR A 11 -14.61 -7.58 0.14
N LEU A 12 -14.77 -6.74 -0.87
CA LEU A 12 -15.01 -7.19 -2.25
C LEU A 12 -13.79 -7.89 -2.82
N CYS A 13 -14.04 -8.94 -3.62
CA CYS A 13 -13.00 -9.75 -4.24
C CYS A 13 -12.87 -9.43 -5.73
N PHE A 14 -11.83 -10.00 -6.36
CA PHE A 14 -11.53 -9.90 -7.78
C PHE A 14 -12.78 -9.91 -8.69
N GLN A 15 -13.63 -10.94 -8.57
CA GLN A 15 -14.82 -11.12 -9.39
C GLN A 15 -15.95 -10.11 -9.10
N ASP A 16 -15.96 -9.50 -7.92
CA ASP A 16 -16.90 -8.42 -7.60
C ASP A 16 -16.47 -7.13 -8.30
N TYR A 17 -15.17 -6.81 -8.31
CA TYR A 17 -14.63 -5.68 -9.08
C TYR A 17 -14.92 -5.83 -10.57
N ASP A 18 -14.65 -7.00 -11.16
CA ASP A 18 -14.98 -7.29 -12.56
C ASP A 18 -16.47 -7.04 -12.85
N ARG A 19 -17.35 -7.51 -11.95
CA ARG A 19 -18.81 -7.32 -12.09
C ARG A 19 -19.22 -5.85 -11.99
N ILE A 20 -18.70 -5.09 -11.02
CA ILE A 20 -19.12 -3.69 -10.81
C ILE A 20 -18.54 -2.75 -11.87
N ILE A 21 -17.36 -3.07 -12.42
CA ILE A 21 -16.79 -2.35 -13.58
C ILE A 21 -17.67 -2.59 -14.82
N LYS A 22 -18.02 -3.85 -15.12
CA LYS A 22 -18.94 -4.19 -16.23
C LYS A 22 -20.33 -3.55 -16.10
N ARG A 23 -20.75 -3.25 -14.87
CA ARG A 23 -22.02 -2.55 -14.58
C ARG A 23 -21.90 -1.02 -14.55
N GLY A 24 -20.71 -0.46 -14.78
CA GLY A 24 -20.48 0.98 -14.79
C GLY A 24 -20.53 1.65 -13.41
N LEU A 25 -20.40 0.89 -12.31
CA LEU A 25 -20.29 1.48 -10.96
C LEU A 25 -18.87 2.01 -10.68
N ILE A 26 -17.88 1.49 -11.40
CA ILE A 26 -16.53 2.07 -11.53
C ILE A 26 -16.25 2.16 -13.03
N PHE A 27 -15.89 3.34 -13.52
CA PHE A 27 -15.71 3.57 -14.95
C PHE A 27 -14.64 4.63 -15.21
N SER A 28 -14.10 4.64 -16.42
CA SER A 28 -13.12 5.62 -16.89
C SER A 28 -13.23 5.78 -18.41
N LYS A 29 -12.69 6.88 -18.96
CA LYS A 29 -12.73 7.15 -20.41
C LYS A 29 -12.00 6.07 -21.22
N LYS A 30 -10.83 5.64 -20.75
CA LYS A 30 -10.12 4.46 -21.28
C LYS A 30 -10.58 3.24 -20.48
N GLU A 31 -10.67 2.08 -21.11
CA GLU A 31 -11.01 0.83 -20.42
C GLU A 31 -10.11 0.60 -19.19
N ILE A 32 -10.66 0.03 -18.11
CA ILE A 32 -9.90 -0.35 -16.92
C ILE A 32 -9.24 -1.70 -17.23
N PRO A 33 -7.89 -1.77 -17.30
CA PRO A 33 -7.22 -3.02 -17.62
C PRO A 33 -7.47 -4.06 -16.56
N TYR A 34 -7.64 -5.31 -16.99
CA TYR A 34 -7.94 -6.43 -16.09
C TYR A 34 -6.85 -6.65 -15.05
N GLU A 35 -5.59 -6.36 -15.39
CA GLU A 35 -4.45 -6.42 -14.48
C GLU A 35 -4.43 -5.32 -13.40
N SER A 36 -5.30 -4.32 -13.49
CA SER A 36 -5.51 -3.36 -12.40
C SER A 36 -6.35 -3.95 -11.28
N ILE A 37 -7.16 -4.98 -11.55
CA ILE A 37 -7.96 -5.67 -10.54
C ILE A 37 -7.05 -6.63 -9.77
N GLN A 38 -6.87 -6.37 -8.48
CA GLN A 38 -6.14 -7.24 -7.55
C GLN A 38 -7.12 -8.21 -6.86
N PRO A 39 -6.63 -9.22 -6.11
CA PRO A 39 -7.50 -10.18 -5.43
C PRO A 39 -8.55 -9.56 -4.51
N ALA A 40 -8.22 -8.46 -3.81
CA ALA A 40 -9.13 -7.75 -2.91
C ALA A 40 -9.01 -6.21 -3.00
N SER A 41 -8.52 -5.67 -4.12
CA SER A 41 -8.42 -4.22 -4.36
C SER A 41 -8.42 -3.90 -5.86
N LEU A 42 -8.48 -2.61 -6.20
CA LEU A 42 -8.35 -2.09 -7.55
C LEU A 42 -7.23 -1.04 -7.58
N ASP A 43 -6.24 -1.23 -8.44
CA ASP A 43 -5.23 -0.20 -8.68
C ASP A 43 -5.84 1.04 -9.34
N LEU A 44 -5.55 2.22 -8.80
CA LEU A 44 -6.01 3.51 -9.30
C LEU A 44 -4.94 4.13 -10.23
N ARG A 45 -5.39 4.67 -11.36
CA ARG A 45 -4.52 5.18 -12.43
C ARG A 45 -4.52 6.70 -12.45
N LEU A 46 -3.33 7.29 -12.58
CA LEU A 46 -3.20 8.73 -12.80
C LEU A 46 -3.86 9.13 -14.12
N GLY A 47 -4.68 10.19 -14.11
CA GLY A 47 -5.19 10.85 -15.30
C GLY A 47 -4.13 11.71 -15.98
N GLU A 48 -4.58 12.61 -16.87
CA GLU A 48 -3.70 13.51 -17.63
C GLU A 48 -3.46 14.84 -16.94
N THR A 49 -4.34 15.22 -16.02
CA THR A 49 -4.31 16.52 -15.36
C THR A 49 -3.78 16.39 -13.93
N ALA A 50 -2.71 17.11 -13.65
CA ALA A 50 -2.18 17.34 -12.32
C ALA A 50 -2.18 18.83 -12.00
N TYR A 51 -2.09 19.16 -10.72
CA TYR A 51 -2.00 20.51 -10.22
C TYR A 51 -0.92 20.56 -9.15
N LYS A 52 0.08 21.44 -9.32
CA LYS A 52 0.96 21.78 -8.20
C LYS A 52 0.16 22.65 -7.24
N ILE A 53 0.11 22.29 -5.95
CA ILE A 53 -0.67 22.99 -4.93
C ILE A 53 0.26 23.57 -3.86
N SER A 54 -0.15 24.69 -3.27
CA SER A 54 0.57 25.34 -2.16
C SER A 54 0.37 24.59 -0.84
N SER A 55 -0.82 24.02 -0.64
CA SER A 55 -1.20 23.34 0.61
C SER A 55 -2.11 22.15 0.34
N SER A 56 -1.95 21.10 1.14
CA SER A 56 -2.90 19.98 1.25
C SER A 56 -4.25 20.45 1.78
N PHE A 57 -5.35 19.80 1.39
CA PHE A 57 -6.70 20.16 1.82
C PHE A 57 -7.69 18.98 1.74
N LEU A 58 -8.74 19.04 2.56
CA LEU A 58 -9.92 18.18 2.47
C LEU A 58 -11.09 18.95 1.85
N ALA A 59 -12.01 18.25 1.18
CA ALA A 59 -13.11 18.88 0.44
C ALA A 59 -14.47 18.77 1.17
N ILE A 60 -14.52 19.14 2.44
CA ILE A 60 -15.67 18.90 3.36
C ILE A 60 -17.03 19.33 2.78
N ASN A 61 -17.15 20.59 2.33
CA ASN A 61 -18.43 21.20 1.92
C ASN A 61 -18.53 21.50 0.42
N GLU A 62 -17.58 21.04 -0.39
CA GLU A 62 -17.53 21.38 -1.81
C GLU A 62 -16.84 20.29 -2.62
N LYS A 63 -16.96 20.36 -3.96
CA LYS A 63 -16.21 19.47 -4.86
C LYS A 63 -14.74 19.84 -4.85
N VAL A 64 -13.86 18.84 -4.96
CA VAL A 64 -12.41 19.03 -5.05
C VAL A 64 -12.05 19.95 -6.21
N LYS A 65 -12.72 19.79 -7.37
CA LYS A 65 -12.52 20.63 -8.56
C LYS A 65 -12.82 22.11 -8.32
N LYS A 66 -13.71 22.45 -7.38
CA LYS A 66 -14.00 23.84 -6.99
C LYS A 66 -12.92 24.32 -6.00
N LYS A 67 -12.66 23.54 -4.96
CA LYS A 67 -11.73 23.90 -3.88
C LYS A 67 -10.30 24.13 -4.35
N ILE A 68 -9.84 23.34 -5.33
CA ILE A 68 -8.47 23.42 -5.84
C ILE A 68 -8.10 24.80 -6.37
N ASN A 69 -9.06 25.61 -6.84
CA ASN A 69 -8.77 26.95 -7.35
C ASN A 69 -8.18 27.88 -6.27
N LYS A 70 -8.42 27.61 -4.98
CA LYS A 70 -7.86 28.37 -3.85
C LYS A 70 -6.38 28.04 -3.58
N TYR A 71 -5.91 26.84 -3.98
CA TYR A 71 -4.58 26.33 -3.63
C TYR A 71 -3.70 26.00 -4.84
N LYS A 72 -4.26 26.02 -6.05
CA LYS A 72 -3.56 25.72 -7.30
C LYS A 72 -2.51 26.78 -7.59
N ILE A 73 -1.25 26.37 -7.64
CA ILE A 73 -0.14 27.17 -8.15
C ILE A 73 -0.08 27.04 -9.68
N LYS A 74 -0.12 25.80 -10.20
CA LYS A 74 0.03 25.53 -11.64
C LYS A 74 -0.75 24.29 -12.05
N LYS A 75 -1.49 24.37 -13.17
CA LYS A 75 -2.05 23.20 -13.87
C LYS A 75 -0.97 22.58 -14.75
N ILE A 76 -0.89 21.26 -14.74
CA ILE A 76 0.16 20.47 -15.36
C ILE A 76 -0.49 19.35 -16.18
N ASN A 77 -0.02 19.15 -17.41
CA ASN A 77 -0.33 17.98 -18.21
C ASN A 77 0.75 16.91 -17.95
N ILE A 78 0.35 15.70 -17.58
CA ILE A 78 1.25 14.57 -17.31
C ILE A 78 1.09 13.41 -18.30
N ALA A 79 0.40 13.61 -19.44
CA ALA A 79 0.13 12.57 -20.44
C ALA A 79 1.39 11.78 -20.84
N ASN A 80 2.47 12.50 -21.14
CA ASN A 80 3.73 11.94 -21.62
C ASN A 80 4.86 11.93 -20.57
N GLY A 81 4.53 12.22 -19.31
CA GLY A 81 5.51 12.33 -18.23
C GLY A 81 5.72 13.75 -17.75
N TYR A 82 5.80 13.92 -16.43
CA TYR A 82 6.15 15.19 -15.80
C TYR A 82 6.93 14.97 -14.51
N LEU A 83 7.92 15.83 -14.26
CA LEU A 83 8.75 15.77 -13.06
C LEU A 83 8.01 16.29 -11.82
N PHE A 84 7.68 15.39 -10.89
CA PHE A 84 7.33 15.76 -9.53
C PHE A 84 8.60 15.91 -8.69
N LYS A 85 8.88 17.16 -8.31
CA LYS A 85 10.03 17.52 -7.48
C LYS A 85 9.79 17.02 -6.05
N LYS A 86 10.85 16.50 -5.41
CA LYS A 86 10.80 16.11 -4.00
C LYS A 86 10.34 17.28 -3.13
N ASN A 87 9.56 16.98 -2.10
CA ASN A 87 8.94 17.92 -1.17
C ASN A 87 7.97 18.94 -1.80
N SER A 88 7.59 18.79 -3.07
CA SER A 88 6.47 19.51 -3.68
C SER A 88 5.22 18.63 -3.68
N THR A 89 4.06 19.24 -3.45
CA THR A 89 2.77 18.54 -3.42
C THR A 89 2.00 18.78 -4.72
N TYR A 90 1.46 17.69 -5.26
CA TYR A 90 0.70 17.67 -6.49
C TYR A 90 -0.63 16.97 -6.24
N LEU A 91 -1.72 17.52 -6.76
CA LEU A 91 -3.01 16.83 -6.83
C LEU A 91 -3.23 16.33 -8.26
N VAL A 92 -3.53 15.05 -8.42
CA VAL A 92 -3.76 14.43 -9.74
C VAL A 92 -5.18 13.91 -9.84
N GLU A 93 -5.88 14.25 -10.92
CA GLU A 93 -7.17 13.61 -11.25
C GLU A 93 -6.92 12.14 -11.57
N LEU A 94 -7.63 11.22 -10.92
CA LEU A 94 -7.56 9.80 -11.28
C LEU A 94 -8.43 9.50 -12.50
N GLN A 95 -8.12 8.42 -13.22
CA GLN A 95 -8.92 7.99 -14.37
C GLN A 95 -10.28 7.42 -13.94
N GLU A 96 -10.29 6.69 -12.82
CA GLU A 96 -11.47 6.05 -12.27
C GLU A 96 -12.47 7.07 -11.70
N ASN A 97 -13.73 6.90 -12.07
CA ASN A 97 -14.90 7.57 -11.50
C ASN A 97 -15.76 6.52 -10.81
N LEU A 98 -16.44 6.96 -9.75
CA LEU A 98 -17.23 6.09 -8.90
C LEU A 98 -18.71 6.45 -9.01
N ASN A 99 -19.57 5.44 -9.06
CA ASN A 99 -21.02 5.53 -8.94
C ASN A 99 -21.49 4.35 -8.07
N LEU A 100 -21.08 4.35 -6.80
CA LEU A 100 -21.26 3.20 -5.92
C LEU A 100 -22.71 3.07 -5.43
N ASN A 101 -23.11 1.84 -5.14
CA ASN A 101 -24.38 1.56 -4.46
C ASN A 101 -24.33 2.03 -3.00
N LYS A 102 -25.50 2.36 -2.42
CA LYS A 102 -25.63 2.93 -1.06
C LYS A 102 -24.97 2.10 0.05
N ASN A 103 -24.77 0.81 -0.17
CA ASN A 103 -24.16 -0.13 0.77
C ASN A 103 -22.66 -0.33 0.57
N ILE A 104 -22.03 0.25 -0.46
CA ILE A 104 -20.62 0.08 -0.76
C ILE A 104 -19.86 1.33 -0.33
N PHE A 105 -18.76 1.14 0.39
CA PHE A 105 -17.78 2.16 0.75
C PHE A 105 -16.38 1.60 0.50
N GLY A 106 -15.34 2.40 0.69
CA GLY A 106 -13.99 1.90 0.56
C GLY A 106 -12.92 2.70 1.27
N ARG A 107 -11.73 2.14 1.28
CA ARG A 107 -10.50 2.80 1.68
C ARG A 107 -9.45 2.69 0.60
N CYS A 108 -8.54 3.64 0.54
CA CYS A 108 -7.38 3.58 -0.32
C CYS A 108 -6.11 3.40 0.50
N ASN A 109 -5.11 2.73 -0.07
CA ASN A 109 -3.77 2.68 0.51
C ASN A 109 -2.72 2.72 -0.60
N PRO A 110 -1.53 3.31 -0.33
CA PRO A 110 -0.42 3.29 -1.26
C PRO A 110 -0.09 1.86 -1.69
N LYS A 111 0.33 1.70 -2.94
CA LYS A 111 0.92 0.44 -3.39
C LYS A 111 2.29 0.28 -2.75
N SER A 112 2.69 -0.96 -2.51
CA SER A 112 3.99 -1.27 -1.88
C SER A 112 5.20 -0.76 -2.70
N SER A 113 5.07 -0.59 -4.03
CA SER A 113 6.12 0.09 -4.84
C SER A 113 6.26 1.58 -4.57
N THR A 114 5.15 2.22 -4.20
CA THR A 114 5.03 3.66 -3.90
C THR A 114 5.68 3.95 -2.56
N GLY A 115 5.36 3.15 -1.54
CA GLY A 115 5.98 3.23 -0.21
C GLY A 115 7.49 3.07 -0.28
N ARG A 116 7.99 2.03 -0.96
CA ARG A 116 9.44 1.82 -1.15
C ARG A 116 10.18 2.93 -1.90
N LEU A 117 9.50 3.92 -2.47
CA LEU A 117 10.11 5.12 -3.06
C LEU A 117 9.94 6.38 -2.20
N ASP A 118 9.48 6.23 -0.96
CA ASP A 118 9.17 7.34 -0.05
C ASP A 118 8.22 8.35 -0.67
N ILE A 119 7.21 7.85 -1.40
CA ILE A 119 6.17 8.67 -2.00
C ILE A 119 4.97 8.68 -1.07
N PHE A 120 4.70 9.85 -0.49
CA PHE A 120 3.49 10.10 0.26
C PHE A 120 2.35 10.38 -0.70
N CYS A 121 1.29 9.58 -0.64
CA CYS A 121 0.09 9.85 -1.41
C CYS A 121 -1.16 9.56 -0.61
N ARG A 122 -2.22 10.35 -0.85
CA ARG A 122 -3.51 10.22 -0.17
C ARG A 122 -4.63 10.46 -1.16
N THR A 123 -5.65 9.60 -1.17
CA THR A 123 -6.83 9.82 -2.01
C THR A 123 -7.73 10.87 -1.39
N ILE A 124 -8.33 11.71 -2.24
CA ILE A 124 -9.32 12.73 -1.86
C ILE A 124 -10.54 12.52 -2.76
N SER A 125 -11.74 12.61 -2.17
CA SER A 125 -13.01 12.61 -2.90
C SER A 125 -13.77 13.90 -2.65
N ASP A 126 -14.80 14.16 -3.45
CA ASP A 126 -15.73 15.25 -3.15
C ASP A 126 -16.40 15.04 -1.77
N TYR A 127 -16.65 16.13 -1.03
CA TYR A 127 -17.36 16.10 0.27
C TYR A 127 -16.69 15.22 1.33
N CYS A 128 -15.35 15.11 1.31
CA CYS A 128 -14.58 14.29 2.25
C CYS A 128 -14.09 15.08 3.46
N GLU A 129 -14.15 14.44 4.63
CA GLU A 129 -13.57 14.90 5.91
C GLU A 129 -12.32 14.11 6.30
N GLU A 130 -12.09 12.98 5.63
CA GLU A 130 -10.97 12.09 5.85
C GLU A 130 -10.31 11.78 4.52
N TYR A 131 -8.99 11.73 4.51
CA TYR A 131 -8.25 11.21 3.36
C TYR A 131 -8.48 9.71 3.24
N GLU A 132 -8.30 9.19 2.02
CA GLU A 132 -8.30 7.76 1.73
C GLU A 132 -9.63 7.04 1.98
N VAL A 133 -10.64 7.71 2.51
CA VAL A 133 -11.99 7.16 2.72
C VAL A 133 -12.89 7.51 1.54
N ILE A 134 -13.55 6.48 0.99
CA ILE A 134 -14.66 6.62 0.04
C ILE A 134 -15.95 6.36 0.80
N LYS A 135 -16.78 7.40 0.97
CA LYS A 135 -18.05 7.34 1.71
C LYS A 135 -19.03 6.32 1.09
N LEU A 136 -19.97 5.83 1.90
CA LEU A 136 -21.04 4.92 1.46
C LEU A 136 -21.80 5.50 0.26
N GLY A 137 -21.93 4.72 -0.82
CA GLY A 137 -22.64 5.13 -2.02
C GLY A 137 -22.03 6.33 -2.74
N TYR A 138 -20.74 6.59 -2.56
CA TYR A 138 -20.07 7.73 -3.16
C TYR A 138 -20.22 7.74 -4.69
N LYS A 139 -20.52 8.93 -5.22
CA LYS A 139 -20.65 9.20 -6.66
C LYS A 139 -19.81 10.41 -7.03
N GLY A 140 -18.83 10.23 -7.91
CA GLY A 140 -18.00 11.34 -8.39
C GLY A 140 -16.57 10.95 -8.73
N LYS A 141 -15.76 11.99 -8.94
CA LYS A 141 -14.34 11.88 -9.23
C LYS A 141 -13.54 11.70 -7.96
N ILE A 142 -12.48 10.90 -8.07
CA ILE A 142 -11.46 10.77 -7.02
C ILE A 142 -10.13 11.34 -7.52
N TYR A 143 -9.33 11.81 -6.58
CA TYR A 143 -8.07 12.49 -6.82
C TYR A 143 -6.99 11.85 -5.96
N LEU A 144 -5.72 11.99 -6.36
CA LEU A 144 -4.58 11.55 -5.58
C LEU A 144 -3.66 12.73 -5.30
N GLU A 145 -3.53 13.06 -4.03
CA GLU A 145 -2.47 13.94 -3.56
C GLU A 145 -1.15 13.15 -3.54
N ILE A 146 -0.06 13.72 -4.05
CA ILE A 146 1.25 13.09 -4.18
C ILE A 146 2.34 14.07 -3.74
N THR A 147 3.19 13.63 -2.83
CA THR A 147 4.42 14.30 -2.42
C THR A 147 5.54 13.26 -2.35
N SER A 148 6.47 13.27 -3.30
CA SER A 148 7.69 12.46 -3.13
C SER A 148 8.60 13.11 -2.10
N LYS A 149 9.12 12.34 -1.14
CA LYS A 149 9.91 12.88 -0.02
C LYS A 149 11.41 12.71 -0.25
N THR A 150 11.83 11.53 -0.70
CA THR A 150 13.26 11.25 -0.91
C THR A 150 13.70 11.54 -2.35
N PHE A 151 12.96 11.08 -3.35
CA PHE A 151 13.40 11.09 -4.76
C PHE A 151 12.65 12.12 -5.60
N ASN A 152 13.30 12.65 -6.65
CA ASN A 152 12.54 13.26 -7.74
C ASN A 152 11.96 12.15 -8.61
N VAL A 153 10.69 12.26 -9.00
CA VAL A 153 10.03 11.18 -9.76
C VAL A 153 9.26 11.77 -10.94
N VAL A 154 9.45 11.19 -12.12
CA VAL A 154 8.64 11.45 -13.31
C VAL A 154 7.47 10.47 -13.31
N PHE A 155 6.27 11.02 -13.31
CA PHE A 155 5.03 10.25 -13.45
C PHE A 155 4.34 10.61 -14.75
N LYS A 156 3.61 9.65 -15.30
CA LYS A 156 2.76 9.84 -16.46
C LYS A 156 1.36 9.28 -16.25
N THR A 157 0.46 9.63 -17.16
CA THR A 157 -0.89 9.05 -17.20
C THR A 157 -0.85 7.53 -17.25
N GLY A 158 -1.72 6.90 -16.45
CA GLY A 158 -1.80 5.44 -16.32
C GLY A 158 -0.90 4.86 -15.22
N ASP A 159 0.04 5.62 -14.66
CA ASP A 159 0.84 5.15 -13.52
C ASP A 159 -0.06 4.81 -12.33
N LYS A 160 0.30 3.74 -11.61
CA LYS A 160 -0.48 3.16 -10.52
C LYS A 160 0.27 3.31 -9.20
N LEU A 161 -0.15 4.28 -8.39
CA LEU A 161 0.49 4.58 -7.10
C LEU A 161 -0.35 4.16 -5.89
N ASN A 162 -1.68 4.18 -6.05
CA ASN A 162 -2.65 3.93 -5.00
C ASN A 162 -3.58 2.79 -5.42
N GLN A 163 -4.28 2.21 -4.45
CA GLN A 163 -5.25 1.14 -4.69
C GLN A 163 -6.45 1.33 -3.78
N LEU A 164 -7.64 1.02 -4.31
CA LEU A 164 -8.94 1.11 -3.65
C LEU A 164 -9.38 -0.28 -3.19
N ARG A 165 -9.75 -0.41 -1.92
CA ARG A 165 -10.40 -1.58 -1.35
C ARG A 165 -11.82 -1.22 -0.92
N LEU A 166 -12.80 -1.85 -1.58
CA LEU A 166 -14.23 -1.70 -1.32
C LEU A 166 -14.73 -2.79 -0.40
N SER A 167 -15.70 -2.41 0.42
CA SER A 167 -16.40 -3.31 1.34
C SER A 167 -17.90 -3.06 1.28
N ASN A 168 -18.67 -4.12 1.52
CA ASN A 168 -20.12 -4.08 1.54
C ASN A 168 -20.67 -4.01 2.97
N PHE A 169 -21.52 -3.02 3.25
CA PHE A 169 -22.12 -2.63 4.52
C PHE A 169 -21.11 -2.19 5.59
N LYS A 170 -20.19 -3.07 5.98
CA LYS A 170 -19.12 -2.79 6.96
C LYS A 170 -17.89 -3.61 6.65
N THR A 171 -16.72 -3.10 7.06
CA THR A 171 -15.52 -3.94 7.14
C THR A 171 -15.73 -4.95 8.27
N ASN A 172 -15.51 -6.22 7.97
CA ASN A 172 -15.68 -7.30 8.95
C ASN A 172 -14.32 -7.69 9.52
N TYR A 173 -13.80 -6.84 10.40
CA TYR A 173 -12.52 -7.09 11.08
C TYR A 173 -12.60 -8.34 11.95
N ILE A 174 -11.52 -9.11 11.94
CA ILE A 174 -11.33 -10.31 12.74
C ILE A 174 -10.74 -9.92 14.10
N ASN A 175 -11.39 -10.35 15.18
CA ASN A 175 -10.83 -10.21 16.52
C ASN A 175 -9.76 -11.28 16.81
N ASP A 176 -8.98 -11.07 17.87
CA ASP A 176 -7.84 -11.92 18.21
C ASP A 176 -8.22 -13.39 18.46
N ALA A 177 -9.32 -13.65 19.16
CA ALA A 177 -9.78 -15.01 19.46
C ALA A 177 -10.09 -15.79 18.17
N VAL A 178 -10.78 -15.15 17.22
CA VAL A 178 -11.06 -15.74 15.91
C VAL A 178 -9.78 -15.89 15.10
N LEU A 179 -8.85 -14.92 15.15
CA LEU A 179 -7.57 -14.98 14.44
C LEU A 179 -6.70 -16.15 14.94
N GLN A 180 -6.65 -16.37 16.26
CA GLN A 180 -5.98 -17.52 16.88
C GLN A 180 -6.59 -18.84 16.40
N LYS A 181 -7.92 -18.95 16.37
CA LYS A 181 -8.61 -20.14 15.85
C LYS A 181 -8.35 -20.38 14.37
N ILE A 182 -8.17 -19.32 13.58
CA ILE A 182 -7.77 -19.45 12.17
C ILE A 182 -6.33 -19.96 12.08
N ASN A 183 -5.43 -19.43 12.91
CA ASN A 183 -4.02 -19.83 12.93
C ASN A 183 -3.82 -21.34 13.20
N THR A 184 -4.68 -21.98 14.01
CA THR A 184 -4.57 -23.44 14.26
C THR A 184 -4.90 -24.29 13.02
N ARG A 185 -5.67 -23.75 12.08
CA ARG A 185 -6.04 -24.44 10.83
C ARG A 185 -5.19 -24.02 9.63
N THR A 186 -4.80 -22.75 9.60
CA THR A 186 -4.00 -22.15 8.55
C THR A 186 -2.97 -21.25 9.21
N PRO A 187 -1.71 -21.71 9.35
CA PRO A 187 -0.68 -20.96 10.04
C PRO A 187 -0.49 -19.58 9.42
N LEU A 188 -0.49 -18.55 10.26
CA LEU A 188 -0.34 -17.15 9.85
C LEU A 188 1.13 -16.75 9.70
N VAL A 189 2.03 -17.43 10.42
CA VAL A 189 3.45 -17.09 10.45
C VAL A 189 4.34 -18.32 10.47
N TYR A 190 5.48 -18.19 9.79
CA TYR A 190 6.56 -19.15 9.78
C TYR A 190 7.87 -18.42 10.13
N ASN A 191 8.88 -19.16 10.57
CA ASN A 191 10.23 -18.63 10.74
C ASN A 191 11.05 -18.75 9.44
N LYS A 192 12.29 -18.22 9.47
CA LYS A 192 13.25 -18.29 8.35
C LYS A 192 13.58 -19.70 7.86
N ASN A 193 13.35 -20.73 8.69
CA ASN A 193 13.57 -22.14 8.36
C ASN A 193 12.27 -22.84 7.94
N ASN A 194 11.24 -22.07 7.53
CA ASN A 194 9.94 -22.54 7.10
C ASN A 194 9.14 -23.34 8.15
N LYS A 195 9.52 -23.27 9.43
CA LYS A 195 8.75 -23.90 10.52
C LYS A 195 7.67 -22.95 11.01
N ILE A 196 6.48 -23.51 11.29
CA ILE A 196 5.38 -22.79 11.95
C ILE A 196 5.87 -22.30 13.31
N ILE A 197 5.52 -21.07 13.66
CA ILE A 197 5.79 -20.49 14.98
C ILE A 197 4.51 -19.90 15.57
N ASN A 198 4.47 -19.76 16.89
CA ASN A 198 3.34 -19.11 17.54
C ASN A 198 3.34 -17.60 17.21
N PRO A 199 2.28 -17.08 16.56
CA PRO A 199 2.18 -15.65 16.30
C PRO A 199 1.95 -14.87 17.59
N SER A 200 2.46 -13.63 17.64
CA SER A 200 2.07 -12.67 18.67
C SER A 200 0.81 -11.95 18.21
N ILE A 201 -0.35 -12.35 18.72
CA ILE A 201 -1.65 -11.76 18.40
C ILE A 201 -2.11 -10.94 19.60
N LEU A 202 -2.19 -9.62 19.43
CA LEU A 202 -2.77 -8.68 20.39
C LEU A 202 -3.23 -7.42 19.63
N ASN A 203 -4.55 -7.25 19.53
CA ASN A 203 -5.25 -6.30 18.67
C ASN A 203 -4.89 -6.44 17.18
N GLY A 204 -4.62 -7.67 16.73
CA GLY A 204 -4.03 -8.00 15.45
C GLY A 204 -2.66 -8.71 15.56
N LEU A 205 -2.11 -9.11 14.43
CA LEU A 205 -0.83 -9.82 14.34
C LEU A 205 0.34 -8.83 14.45
N LYS A 206 1.15 -8.93 15.52
CA LYS A 206 2.38 -8.16 15.66
C LYS A 206 3.50 -8.76 14.82
N ILE A 207 4.22 -7.90 14.13
CA ILE A 207 5.35 -8.23 13.26
C ILE A 207 6.63 -7.61 13.82
N LYS A 208 7.72 -8.38 13.84
CA LYS A 208 8.99 -8.00 14.48
C LYS A 208 10.09 -7.72 13.46
N ALA A 209 11.10 -6.94 13.85
CA ALA A 209 12.25 -6.63 13.00
C ALA A 209 13.23 -7.81 12.87
N ASP A 210 13.64 -8.12 11.64
CA ASP A 210 14.78 -9.01 11.37
C ASP A 210 16.06 -8.20 11.17
N LEU A 211 16.91 -8.17 12.19
CA LEU A 211 18.19 -7.45 12.17
C LEU A 211 19.38 -8.39 12.42
N ILE A 212 19.22 -9.71 12.24
CA ILE A 212 20.28 -10.68 12.49
C ILE A 212 21.07 -11.07 11.24
N GLY A 213 22.32 -11.51 11.46
CA GLY A 213 23.21 -12.06 10.43
C GLY A 213 24.48 -11.22 10.26
N LYS A 214 25.63 -11.74 10.72
CA LYS A 214 26.93 -11.07 10.63
C LYS A 214 27.25 -10.70 9.18
N ASN A 215 27.63 -9.44 8.94
CA ASN A 215 27.94 -8.89 7.61
C ASN A 215 26.81 -8.98 6.56
N LYS A 216 25.60 -9.42 6.93
CA LYS A 216 24.43 -9.43 6.04
C LYS A 216 23.79 -8.05 5.99
N ILE A 217 23.18 -7.72 4.86
CA ILE A 217 22.38 -6.51 4.69
C ILE A 217 21.08 -6.69 5.48
N ILE A 218 20.86 -5.83 6.47
CA ILE A 218 19.67 -5.84 7.33
C ILE A 218 18.67 -4.75 6.98
N ALA A 219 19.13 -3.70 6.29
CA ALA A 219 18.29 -2.62 5.83
C ALA A 219 18.91 -1.94 4.59
N TYR A 220 18.09 -1.17 3.88
CA TYR A 220 18.56 -0.20 2.92
C TYR A 220 18.20 1.20 3.40
N LYS A 221 19.17 2.11 3.39
CA LYS A 221 18.95 3.54 3.64
C LYS A 221 18.92 4.29 2.33
N ALA A 222 17.90 5.12 2.11
CA ALA A 222 17.79 5.89 0.88
C ALA A 222 18.83 7.02 0.81
N ILE A 223 19.31 7.31 -0.40
CA ILE A 223 20.25 8.40 -0.70
C ILE A 223 19.45 9.63 -1.15
N LYS A 224 19.47 10.71 -0.35
CA LYS A 224 18.63 11.92 -0.58
C LYS A 224 18.98 12.69 -1.86
N ASN A 225 20.24 12.64 -2.29
CA ASN A 225 20.73 13.34 -3.48
C ASN A 225 21.02 12.33 -4.60
N SER A 226 19.98 11.63 -5.04
CA SER A 226 20.05 10.67 -6.14
C SER A 226 19.59 11.29 -7.46
N LYS A 227 19.75 10.52 -8.54
CA LYS A 227 19.13 10.81 -9.84
C LYS A 227 17.60 10.78 -9.77
N THR A 228 16.95 11.24 -10.83
CA THR A 228 15.49 11.17 -11.01
C THR A 228 15.04 9.76 -11.40
N ILE A 229 13.94 9.30 -10.80
CA ILE A 229 13.28 8.03 -11.13
C ILE A 229 12.17 8.29 -12.13
N ILE A 230 12.09 7.51 -13.21
CA ILE A 230 10.94 7.46 -14.11
C ILE A 230 10.10 6.27 -13.67
N PHE A 231 8.89 6.53 -13.17
CA PHE A 231 8.11 5.53 -12.43
C PHE A 231 7.71 4.31 -13.26
N ASN A 232 7.55 4.44 -14.57
CA ASN A 232 7.19 3.28 -15.41
C ASN A 232 8.39 2.39 -15.79
N LYS A 233 9.64 2.75 -15.43
CA LYS A 233 10.83 1.94 -15.71
C LYS A 233 11.07 0.90 -14.62
N ILE A 234 10.73 -0.36 -14.92
CA ILE A 234 10.91 -1.52 -14.04
C ILE A 234 12.31 -2.12 -14.27
N ASN A 235 12.95 -2.65 -13.21
CA ASN A 235 14.25 -3.33 -13.27
C ASN A 235 15.36 -2.52 -14.00
N HIS A 236 15.37 -1.20 -13.84
CA HIS A 236 16.20 -0.29 -14.64
C HIS A 236 17.37 0.30 -13.84
N TYR A 237 17.10 0.74 -12.60
CA TYR A 237 18.03 1.55 -11.83
C TYR A 237 19.02 0.69 -11.04
N LYS A 238 20.30 1.08 -11.02
CA LYS A 238 21.32 0.46 -10.16
C LYS A 238 21.03 0.82 -8.70
N VAL A 239 21.00 -0.17 -7.82
CA VAL A 239 20.64 0.02 -6.40
C VAL A 239 21.55 1.04 -5.71
N ASN A 240 22.86 0.96 -5.91
CA ASN A 240 23.85 1.81 -5.25
C ASN A 240 23.76 3.30 -5.60
N GLU A 241 23.05 3.67 -6.67
CA GLU A 241 22.79 5.08 -7.01
C GLU A 241 21.68 5.71 -6.16
N PHE A 242 20.87 4.90 -5.49
CA PHE A 242 19.67 5.35 -4.75
C PHE A 242 19.62 4.84 -3.30
N TRP A 243 20.34 3.76 -2.99
CA TRP A 243 20.28 3.08 -1.71
C TRP A 243 21.66 2.70 -1.20
N LYS A 244 21.90 3.00 0.07
CA LYS A 244 23.05 2.52 0.83
C LYS A 244 22.65 1.24 1.59
N PRO A 245 23.26 0.08 1.33
CA PRO A 245 23.03 -1.11 2.13
C PRO A 245 23.59 -0.91 3.54
N ILE A 246 22.82 -1.30 4.55
CA ILE A 246 23.23 -1.29 5.95
C ILE A 246 23.52 -2.72 6.37
N LYS A 247 24.79 -3.01 6.70
CA LYS A 247 25.21 -4.31 7.21
C LYS A 247 25.04 -4.38 8.72
N ASN A 248 24.67 -5.55 9.21
CA ASN A 248 24.54 -5.80 10.64
C ASN A 248 25.88 -5.65 11.36
N LYS A 249 25.86 -4.95 12.50
CA LYS A 249 26.96 -4.92 13.48
C LYS A 249 26.52 -5.49 14.83
N ASN A 250 25.41 -4.96 15.38
CA ASN A 250 25.00 -5.22 16.77
C ASN A 250 23.54 -5.71 16.89
N ASN A 251 23.00 -6.37 15.86
CA ASN A 251 21.59 -6.80 15.77
C ASN A 251 20.58 -5.66 16.03
N SER A 252 20.98 -4.43 15.72
CA SER A 252 20.21 -3.22 15.94
C SER A 252 20.51 -2.20 14.84
N ILE A 253 19.62 -1.22 14.69
CA ILE A 253 19.77 -0.10 13.77
C ILE A 253 19.22 1.17 14.40
N ILE A 254 19.91 2.28 14.21
CA ILE A 254 19.41 3.61 14.59
C ILE A 254 18.77 4.24 13.36
N ILE A 255 17.47 4.52 13.46
CA ILE A 255 16.70 5.27 12.48
C ILE A 255 16.85 6.75 12.81
N LYS A 256 17.48 7.53 11.91
CA LYS A 256 17.68 8.96 12.11
C LYS A 256 16.50 9.79 11.57
N PRO A 257 16.19 10.95 12.18
CA PRO A 257 15.16 11.86 11.69
C PRO A 257 15.35 12.23 10.22
N SER A 258 14.24 12.34 9.50
CA SER A 258 14.23 12.70 8.07
C SER A 258 15.00 11.74 7.15
N GLU A 259 15.43 10.57 7.63
CA GLU A 259 16.02 9.52 6.80
C GLU A 259 15.00 8.42 6.53
N PHE A 260 15.18 7.71 5.41
CA PHE A 260 14.25 6.68 4.97
C PHE A 260 14.93 5.32 4.88
N TYR A 261 14.33 4.33 5.52
CA TYR A 261 14.88 2.98 5.58
C TYR A 261 13.85 1.95 5.12
N ILE A 262 14.34 0.92 4.47
CA ILE A 262 13.58 -0.29 4.16
C ILE A 262 14.16 -1.42 5.01
N LEU A 263 13.29 -2.03 5.80
CA LEU A 263 13.55 -3.20 6.64
C LEU A 263 12.66 -4.36 6.20
N LYS A 264 12.87 -5.53 6.78
CA LYS A 264 11.98 -6.68 6.62
C LYS A 264 11.55 -7.24 7.98
N SER A 265 10.42 -7.93 7.98
CA SER A 265 9.93 -8.68 9.12
C SER A 265 10.81 -9.89 9.43
N LYS A 266 10.80 -10.32 10.68
CA LYS A 266 11.34 -11.62 11.11
C LYS A 266 10.42 -12.76 10.69
N GLU A 267 9.13 -12.59 10.90
CA GLU A 267 8.11 -13.54 10.54
C GLU A 267 7.93 -13.58 9.02
N LYS A 268 7.82 -14.78 8.46
CA LYS A 268 7.27 -15.00 7.12
C LYS A 268 5.76 -15.12 7.27
N ILE A 269 5.03 -14.17 6.71
CA ILE A 269 3.59 -14.00 6.90
C ILE A 269 2.84 -14.76 5.80
N ASN A 270 1.73 -15.41 6.18
CA ASN A 270 0.80 -16.06 5.28
C ASN A 270 -0.61 -15.52 5.51
N ILE A 271 -1.23 -14.97 4.47
CA ILE A 271 -2.59 -14.44 4.52
C ILE A 271 -3.56 -15.51 3.99
N PRO A 272 -4.45 -16.05 4.84
CA PRO A 272 -5.44 -17.04 4.41
C PRO A 272 -6.30 -16.56 3.24
N ILE A 273 -6.70 -17.48 2.37
CA ILE A 273 -7.40 -17.18 1.11
C ILE A 273 -8.77 -16.50 1.27
N ASN A 274 -9.37 -16.60 2.45
CA ASN A 274 -10.67 -16.05 2.79
C ASN A 274 -10.56 -14.73 3.59
N LEU A 275 -9.33 -14.25 3.81
CA LEU A 275 -9.05 -13.01 4.51
C LEU A 275 -8.25 -12.07 3.62
N ALA A 276 -8.39 -10.78 3.89
CA ALA A 276 -7.38 -9.81 3.56
C ALA A 276 -6.78 -9.26 4.85
N ALA A 277 -5.67 -8.55 4.75
CA ALA A 277 -5.12 -7.81 5.87
C ALA A 277 -4.71 -6.39 5.47
N GLU A 278 -4.49 -5.58 6.48
CA GLU A 278 -4.06 -4.20 6.37
C GLU A 278 -3.06 -3.91 7.49
N MET A 279 -1.99 -3.20 7.16
CA MET A 279 -1.03 -2.74 8.15
C MET A 279 -1.57 -1.52 8.89
N VAL A 280 -1.42 -1.48 10.21
CA VAL A 280 -1.87 -0.34 11.02
C VAL A 280 -0.85 0.81 10.87
N PRO A 281 -1.25 2.01 10.42
CA PRO A 281 -0.34 3.11 10.06
C PRO A 281 0.33 3.81 11.23
N TYR A 282 -0.31 3.82 12.41
CA TYR A 282 0.22 4.49 13.59
C TYR A 282 -0.20 3.69 14.83
N ASP A 283 0.78 3.06 15.45
CA ASP A 283 0.60 2.25 16.63
C ASP A 283 1.52 2.79 17.72
N THR A 284 1.01 3.76 18.47
CA THR A 284 1.75 4.45 19.55
C THR A 284 2.31 3.49 20.58
N ASN A 285 1.72 2.30 20.72
CA ASN A 285 2.16 1.26 21.64
C ASN A 285 3.42 0.51 21.14
N ILE A 286 3.85 0.71 19.90
CA ILE A 286 5.04 0.05 19.32
C ILE A 286 6.28 0.96 19.35
N GLY A 287 6.10 2.29 19.38
CA GLY A 287 7.19 3.27 19.49
C GLY A 287 6.90 4.58 18.76
N GLU A 288 7.90 5.46 18.69
CA GLU A 288 7.80 6.78 18.04
C GLU A 288 8.02 6.74 16.52
N PHE A 289 8.63 5.66 16.01
CA PHE A 289 8.81 5.47 14.58
C PHE A 289 7.50 5.00 13.92
N ARG A 290 7.30 5.41 12.68
CA ARG A 290 6.13 4.99 11.90
C ARG A 290 6.57 4.00 10.83
N VAL A 291 5.77 2.95 10.65
CA VAL A 291 5.77 2.26 9.37
C VAL A 291 5.00 3.13 8.41
N HIS A 292 5.73 3.94 7.66
CA HIS A 292 5.12 4.79 6.67
C HIS A 292 4.53 3.93 5.56
N TYR A 293 3.42 4.39 4.95
CA TYR A 293 2.81 3.72 3.80
C TYR A 293 2.22 2.34 4.11
N ALA A 294 1.51 2.25 5.25
CA ALA A 294 0.58 1.16 5.56
C ALA A 294 -0.17 0.68 4.31
N GLY A 295 -0.05 -0.61 4.04
CA GLY A 295 -0.51 -1.20 2.80
C GLY A 295 -1.51 -2.31 3.02
N PHE A 296 -2.28 -2.58 1.97
CA PHE A 296 -3.10 -3.76 1.86
C PHE A 296 -2.24 -5.01 1.63
N PHE A 297 -2.63 -6.08 2.30
CA PHE A 297 -2.21 -7.45 2.02
C PHE A 297 -3.40 -8.21 1.44
N ASP A 298 -3.17 -8.85 0.31
CA ASP A 298 -4.20 -9.59 -0.43
C ASP A 298 -4.29 -11.05 0.00
N PRO A 299 -5.45 -11.70 -0.18
CA PRO A 299 -5.62 -13.13 0.05
C PRO A 299 -4.60 -13.95 -0.74
N GLY A 300 -3.94 -14.88 -0.05
CA GLY A 300 -2.90 -15.74 -0.63
C GLY A 300 -1.48 -15.19 -0.53
N PHE A 301 -1.27 -13.97 0.00
CA PHE A 301 0.09 -13.47 0.24
C PHE A 301 0.89 -14.46 1.10
N GLY A 302 2.04 -14.90 0.61
CA GLY A 302 2.90 -15.86 1.32
C GLY A 302 2.44 -17.33 1.27
N ARG A 303 1.35 -17.65 0.55
CA ARG A 303 0.82 -19.02 0.46
C ARG A 303 1.81 -20.02 -0.14
N ASP A 304 2.48 -19.64 -1.23
CA ASP A 304 3.22 -20.58 -2.08
C ASP A 304 4.57 -21.05 -1.52
N ASN A 305 5.08 -20.44 -0.45
CA ASN A 305 6.41 -20.78 0.08
C ASN A 305 6.53 -20.58 1.60
N PHE A 306 5.64 -21.17 2.39
CA PHE A 306 5.69 -21.11 3.86
C PHE A 306 5.80 -19.65 4.38
N GLY A 307 4.96 -18.78 3.87
CA GLY A 307 4.95 -17.34 4.15
C GLY A 307 5.92 -16.51 3.31
N SER A 308 5.75 -15.19 3.37
CA SER A 308 6.66 -14.20 2.78
C SER A 308 6.99 -13.12 3.81
N HIS A 309 8.21 -12.58 3.81
CA HIS A 309 8.51 -11.46 4.70
C HIS A 309 7.68 -10.24 4.29
N ALA A 310 7.14 -9.51 5.27
CA ALA A 310 6.72 -8.14 5.05
C ALA A 310 7.98 -7.27 4.91
N VAL A 311 7.95 -6.36 3.95
CA VAL A 311 8.96 -5.30 3.84
C VAL A 311 8.33 -4.04 4.39
N LEU A 312 9.08 -3.30 5.20
CA LEU A 312 8.58 -2.18 5.98
C LEU A 312 9.40 -0.93 5.72
N GLU A 313 8.68 0.15 5.45
CA GLU A 313 9.17 1.50 5.25
C GLU A 313 9.23 2.23 6.59
N ILE A 314 10.43 2.41 7.16
CA ILE A 314 10.60 2.98 8.50
C ILE A 314 11.19 4.38 8.44
N LYS A 315 10.58 5.31 9.19
CA LYS A 315 11.11 6.66 9.47
C LYS A 315 10.76 7.08 10.89
N THR A 316 11.52 8.03 11.38
CA THR A 316 11.20 8.78 12.60
C THR A 316 11.09 10.28 12.26
N HIS A 317 10.31 10.99 13.06
CA HIS A 317 9.99 12.40 12.84
C HIS A 317 10.94 13.34 13.60
N GLU A 318 10.99 13.22 14.93
CA GLU A 318 11.65 14.22 15.78
C GLU A 318 13.00 13.71 16.29
N VAL A 319 13.03 12.56 16.98
CA VAL A 319 14.26 12.01 17.55
C VAL A 319 14.72 10.73 16.86
N SER A 320 16.02 10.44 17.01
CA SER A 320 16.56 9.16 16.55
C SER A 320 15.98 8.02 17.37
N PHE A 321 15.63 6.91 16.71
CA PHE A 321 15.04 5.77 17.37
C PHE A 321 15.86 4.50 17.11
N ALA A 322 16.25 3.79 18.17
CA ALA A 322 16.98 2.54 18.07
C ALA A 322 15.99 1.36 17.95
N ILE A 323 16.07 0.61 16.86
CA ILE A 323 15.31 -0.63 16.67
C ILE A 323 16.24 -1.81 16.92
N GLN A 324 15.79 -2.74 17.76
CA GLN A 324 16.50 -3.99 18.04
C GLN A 324 15.86 -5.17 17.31
N HIS A 325 16.64 -6.22 17.07
CA HIS A 325 16.09 -7.49 16.60
C HIS A 325 14.98 -7.98 17.56
N ASN A 326 13.93 -8.60 17.01
CA ASN A 326 12.74 -9.05 17.76
C ASN A 326 11.84 -7.95 18.32
N GLN A 327 12.21 -6.67 18.18
CA GLN A 327 11.31 -5.59 18.52
C GLN A 327 10.09 -5.62 17.58
N SER A 328 8.89 -5.47 18.13
CA SER A 328 7.69 -5.28 17.30
C SER A 328 7.84 -3.97 16.53
N ILE A 329 7.52 -3.99 15.24
CA ILE A 329 7.64 -2.82 14.36
C ILE A 329 6.36 -2.54 13.58
N ALA A 330 5.44 -3.49 13.48
CA ALA A 330 4.16 -3.29 12.82
C ALA A 330 3.08 -4.18 13.42
N ARG A 331 1.83 -3.86 13.09
CA ARG A 331 0.66 -4.67 13.37
C ARG A 331 -0.16 -4.85 12.10
N LEU A 332 -0.61 -6.07 11.84
CA LEU A 332 -1.58 -6.38 10.79
C LEU A 332 -2.95 -6.66 11.41
N VAL A 333 -3.97 -5.98 10.91
CA VAL A 333 -5.37 -6.30 11.18
C VAL A 333 -5.94 -7.10 10.00
N PHE A 334 -6.81 -8.05 10.30
CA PHE A 334 -7.39 -8.94 9.30
C PHE A 334 -8.87 -8.64 9.11
N GLU A 335 -9.36 -8.82 7.89
CA GLU A 335 -10.76 -8.62 7.52
C GLU A 335 -11.29 -9.79 6.70
N LYS A 336 -12.56 -10.14 6.89
CA LYS A 336 -13.21 -11.18 6.07
C LYS A 336 -13.52 -10.64 4.68
N LEU A 337 -13.17 -11.44 3.69
CA LEU A 337 -13.67 -11.27 2.34
C LEU A 337 -15.17 -11.58 2.29
N ALA A 338 -15.86 -10.91 1.37
CA ALA A 338 -17.27 -11.19 1.08
C ALA A 338 -17.46 -12.64 0.60
N GLN A 339 -16.48 -13.18 -0.12
CA GLN A 339 -16.50 -14.52 -0.67
C GLN A 339 -15.08 -15.01 -0.95
N LYS A 340 -14.91 -16.27 -1.37
CA LYS A 340 -13.61 -16.77 -1.82
C LYS A 340 -13.24 -16.06 -3.15
N PRO A 341 -12.04 -15.48 -3.27
CA PRO A 341 -11.63 -14.79 -4.48
C PRO A 341 -11.28 -15.80 -5.58
N ASN A 342 -11.60 -15.47 -6.83
CA ASN A 342 -11.27 -16.28 -8.00
C ASN A 342 -9.80 -16.16 -8.43
N LYS A 343 -9.10 -15.13 -7.90
CA LYS A 343 -7.67 -14.94 -8.07
C LYS A 343 -7.01 -14.72 -6.73
N LEU A 344 -5.84 -15.29 -6.55
CA LEU A 344 -5.02 -15.16 -5.34
C LEU A 344 -3.75 -14.36 -5.61
N TYR A 345 -3.19 -13.79 -4.55
CA TYR A 345 -1.90 -13.14 -4.63
C TYR A 345 -0.79 -14.16 -4.86
N GLY A 346 0.13 -13.88 -5.79
CA GLY A 346 1.27 -14.76 -6.09
C GLY A 346 1.41 -15.00 -7.59
N SER A 347 1.56 -16.28 -7.96
CA SER A 347 1.76 -16.74 -9.34
C SER A 347 0.63 -16.32 -10.29
N GLU A 348 -0.62 -16.31 -9.80
CA GLU A 348 -1.82 -16.00 -10.61
C GLU A 348 -1.91 -14.53 -11.09
N ILE A 349 -1.15 -13.60 -10.48
CA ILE A 349 -1.20 -12.17 -10.83
C ILE A 349 0.19 -11.54 -11.08
N LYS A 350 1.23 -12.36 -11.33
CA LYS A 350 2.63 -11.90 -11.49
C LYS A 350 3.07 -10.96 -10.35
N SER A 351 2.77 -11.35 -9.12
CA SER A 351 3.05 -10.54 -7.93
C SER A 351 4.54 -10.26 -7.77
N ASN A 352 4.90 -8.98 -7.66
CA ASN A 352 6.30 -8.57 -7.43
C ASN A 352 6.81 -8.96 -6.03
N TYR A 353 5.91 -9.16 -5.05
CA TYR A 353 6.27 -9.24 -3.63
C TYR A 353 5.99 -10.59 -2.96
N GLN A 354 5.70 -11.63 -3.74
CA GLN A 354 5.61 -12.99 -3.23
C GLN A 354 7.02 -13.56 -2.96
N ASN A 355 7.16 -14.36 -1.91
CA ASN A 355 8.40 -15.06 -1.53
C ASN A 355 9.61 -14.14 -1.26
N GLN A 356 9.37 -12.92 -0.79
CA GLN A 356 10.43 -11.93 -0.63
C GLN A 356 11.22 -12.07 0.67
N GLY A 357 12.51 -11.79 0.56
CA GLY A 357 13.36 -11.35 1.67
C GLY A 357 13.37 -9.83 1.78
N LEU A 358 14.53 -9.23 2.08
CA LEU A 358 14.68 -7.78 2.07
C LEU A 358 14.71 -7.30 0.62
N ALA A 359 13.72 -6.51 0.20
CA ALA A 359 13.56 -6.12 -1.20
C ALA A 359 13.24 -4.63 -1.37
N LEU A 360 13.85 -4.03 -2.38
CA LEU A 360 13.58 -2.66 -2.83
C LEU A 360 12.38 -2.63 -3.81
N SER A 361 12.01 -1.42 -4.25
CA SER A 361 10.93 -1.25 -5.23
C SER A 361 11.27 -1.91 -6.57
N LYS A 362 10.24 -2.34 -7.31
CA LYS A 362 10.36 -3.00 -8.64
C LYS A 362 11.19 -2.24 -9.68
N HIS A 363 11.50 -0.96 -9.44
CA HIS A 363 12.27 -0.10 -10.34
C HIS A 363 13.77 -0.41 -10.35
N PHE A 364 14.27 -1.04 -9.29
CA PHE A 364 15.70 -1.32 -9.13
C PHE A 364 16.07 -2.68 -9.68
N LYS A 365 17.29 -2.77 -10.22
CA LYS A 365 17.87 -4.04 -10.66
C LYS A 365 18.00 -5.00 -9.49
N ILE A 366 17.58 -6.24 -9.68
CA ILE A 366 17.83 -7.32 -8.72
C ILE A 366 19.35 -7.44 -8.57
N ILE A 367 19.83 -7.33 -7.34
CA ILE A 367 21.22 -7.66 -7.02
C ILE A 367 21.26 -9.19 -6.98
N GLY A 368 21.91 -9.78 -7.97
CA GLY A 368 22.17 -11.22 -8.02
C GLY A 368 23.04 -11.70 -6.86
#